data_AF-A0A972RCS8-F1
#
_entry.id   AF-A0A972RCS8-F1
#
_cell.length_a   1.000
_cell.length_b   1.000
_cell.length_c   1.000
_cell.angle_alpha   90.00
_cell.angle_beta   90.00
_cell.angle_gamma   90.00
#
_symmetry.space_group_name_H-M   'P 1'
#
loop_
_entity.id
_entity.type
_entity.pdbx_description
1 polymer ?
#
loop_
_entity_poly.entity_id
_entity_poly.type
_entity_poly.pdbx_seq_one_letter_code
_entity_poly.pdbx_strand_id
1 'polypeptide(L)'
;MLELSIATAVASTVMAGIFFAFSSFIMNALGNIESIAGIRAMQRINIDVFCWPFSLLFFGVPIVCLGFAIYAILNLSEPESVYLLMGSVVYLV
;
A
#
# COMPACT_ATOMS: atom_id res chain seq x y z
N MET A 1 18.49 -5.87 7.76
CA MET A 1 17.37 -5.10 8.34
C MET A 1 17.19 -3.77 7.63
N LEU A 2 18.20 -2.88 7.68
CA LEU A 2 18.13 -1.54 7.09
C LEU A 2 17.72 -1.53 5.61
N GLU A 3 18.39 -2.31 4.75
CA GLU A 3 18.08 -2.35 3.31
C GLU A 3 16.62 -2.77 3.02
N LEU A 4 16.13 -3.79 3.72
CA LEU A 4 14.75 -4.26 3.57
C LEU A 4 13.75 -3.19 4.04
N SER A 5 14.03 -2.52 5.17
CA SER A 5 13.15 -1.46 5.67
C SER A 5 13.06 -0.27 4.71
N ILE A 6 14.17 0.11 4.06
CA ILE A 6 14.19 1.18 3.05
C ILE A 6 13.42 0.74 1.80
N ALA A 7 13.64 -0.48 1.32
CA ALA A 7 12.90 -1.02 0.17
C ALA A 7 11.40 -1.05 0.45
N THR A 8 10.99 -1.49 1.64
CA THR A 8 9.59 -1.46 2.09
C THR A 8 9.06 -0.03 2.16
N ALA A 9 9.81 0.93 2.70
CA ALA A 9 9.37 2.33 2.78
C ALA A 9 9.15 2.96 1.38
N VAL A 10 10.03 2.68 0.43
CA VAL A 10 9.87 3.11 -0.97
C VAL A 10 8.63 2.45 -1.58
N ALA A 11 8.46 1.14 -1.40
CA ALA A 11 7.29 0.42 -1.89
C ALA A 11 5.98 0.92 -1.28
N SER A 12 5.97 1.23 0.02
CA SER A 12 4.84 1.85 0.73
C SER A 12 4.51 3.23 0.16
N THR A 13 5.52 4.04 -0.22
CA THR A 13 5.30 5.36 -0.83
C THR A 13 4.64 5.25 -2.20
N VAL A 14 5.05 4.26 -3.02
CA VAL A 14 4.39 3.97 -4.30
C VAL A 14 2.92 3.62 -4.08
N MET A 15 2.63 2.73 -3.12
CA MET A 15 1.25 2.36 -2.77
C MET A 15 0.43 3.55 -2.27
N ALA A 16 1.02 4.40 -1.41
CA ALA A 16 0.38 5.62 -0.94
C ALA A 16 0.03 6.57 -2.09
N GLY A 17 0.92 6.73 -3.08
CA GLY A 17 0.66 7.53 -4.28
C GLY A 17 -0.51 6.99 -5.11
N ILE A 18 -0.61 5.67 -5.26
CA ILE A 18 -1.73 5.03 -5.95
C ILE A 18 -3.05 5.29 -5.21
N PHE A 19 -3.11 5.03 -3.90
CA PHE A 19 -4.33 5.27 -3.11
C PHE A 19 -4.72 6.74 -3.08
N PHE A 20 -3.73 7.64 -2.98
CA PHE A 20 -3.95 9.07 -3.03
C PHE A 20 -4.55 9.49 -4.38
N ALA A 21 -4.01 9.03 -5.50
CA ALA A 21 -4.55 9.32 -6.83
C ALA A 21 -5.99 8.81 -6.98
N PHE A 22 -6.26 7.58 -6.52
CA PHE A 22 -7.59 6.99 -6.56
C PHE A 22 -8.61 7.80 -5.76
N SER A 23 -8.27 8.14 -4.52
CA SER A 23 -9.15 8.85 -3.60
C SER A 23 -9.37 10.31 -4.01
N SER A 24 -8.32 11.02 -4.42
CA SER A 24 -8.38 12.46 -4.66
C SER A 24 -9.06 12.84 -5.98
N PHE A 25 -8.71 12.19 -7.10
CA PHE A 25 -9.19 12.63 -8.40
C PHE A 25 -9.76 11.53 -9.30
N ILE A 26 -9.33 10.27 -9.21
CA ILE A 26 -9.88 9.21 -10.09
C ILE A 26 -11.34 8.90 -9.75
N MET A 27 -11.65 8.63 -8.47
CA MET A 27 -13.03 8.35 -8.06
C MET A 27 -13.96 9.55 -8.28
N ASN A 28 -13.45 10.78 -8.07
CA ASN A 28 -14.19 12.00 -8.37
C ASN A 28 -14.45 12.13 -9.88
N ALA A 29 -13.45 11.92 -10.75
CA ALA A 29 -13.62 11.98 -12.19
C ALA A 29 -14.64 10.93 -12.70
N LEU A 30 -14.59 9.72 -12.17
CA LEU A 30 -15.53 8.65 -12.51
C LEU A 30 -16.96 8.91 -12.01
N GLY A 31 -17.10 9.58 -10.87
CA GLY A 31 -18.40 10.04 -10.36
C GLY A 31 -19.04 11.16 -11.18
N ASN A 32 -18.23 11.89 -11.96
CA ASN A 32 -18.68 13.03 -12.77
C ASN A 32 -19.01 12.66 -14.24
N ILE A 33 -18.93 11.39 -14.61
CA ILE A 33 -19.37 10.90 -15.93
C ILE A 33 -20.64 10.05 -15.80
N GLU A 34 -21.26 9.69 -16.93
CA GLU A 34 -22.44 8.82 -16.96
C GLU A 34 -22.18 7.53 -16.17
N SER A 35 -23.10 7.16 -15.27
CA SER A 35 -22.90 6.08 -14.29
C SER A 35 -22.52 4.75 -14.96
N ILE A 36 -23.11 4.44 -16.12
CA ILE A 36 -22.81 3.21 -16.88
C ILE A 36 -21.39 3.24 -17.44
N ALA A 37 -20.89 4.40 -17.88
CA ALA A 37 -19.53 4.57 -18.36
C ALA A 37 -18.53 4.46 -17.19
N GLY A 38 -18.83 5.10 -16.05
CA GLY A 38 -18.01 5.03 -14.84
C GLY A 38 -17.87 3.60 -14.29
N ILE A 39 -18.96 2.83 -14.25
CA ILE A 39 -18.93 1.42 -13.82
C ILE A 39 -18.06 0.58 -14.76
N ARG A 40 -18.25 0.71 -16.08
CA ARG A 40 -17.45 -0.03 -17.07
C ARG A 40 -15.97 0.31 -16.98
N ALA A 41 -15.64 1.59 -16.78
CA ALA A 41 -14.26 2.03 -16.60
C ALA A 41 -13.65 1.41 -15.33
N MET A 42 -14.34 1.43 -14.20
CA MET A 42 -13.84 0.80 -12.96
C MET A 42 -13.66 -0.72 -13.08
N GLN A 43 -14.60 -1.41 -13.73
CA GLN A 43 -14.46 -2.84 -13.98
C GLN A 43 -13.22 -3.14 -14.81
N ARG A 44 -12.96 -2.34 -15.84
CA ARG A 44 -11.78 -2.50 -16.69
C ARG A 44 -10.49 -2.22 -15.93
N ILE A 45 -10.45 -1.16 -15.12
CA ILE A 45 -9.32 -0.85 -14.22
C ILE A 45 -9.04 -2.04 -13.30
N ASN A 46 -10.06 -2.62 -12.66
CA ASN A 46 -9.86 -3.75 -11.74
C ASN A 46 -9.30 -5.01 -12.43
N ILE A 47 -9.61 -5.20 -13.71
CA ILE A 47 -9.05 -6.30 -14.51
C ILE A 47 -7.61 -5.99 -14.91
N ASP A 48 -7.36 -4.79 -15.45
CA ASP A 48 -6.06 -4.41 -16.00
C ASP A 48 -5.01 -4.12 -14.91
N VAL A 49 -5.44 -3.73 -13.70
CA VAL A 49 -4.55 -3.50 -12.55
C VAL A 49 -3.95 -4.79 -11.99
N PHE A 50 -4.56 -5.94 -12.31
CA PHE A 50 -4.10 -7.27 -11.86
C PHE A 50 -2.87 -7.74 -12.65
N CYS A 51 -1.80 -6.94 -12.60
CA CYS A 51 -0.51 -7.20 -13.20
C CYS A 51 0.50 -7.60 -12.12
N TRP A 52 1.52 -8.37 -12.54
CA TRP A 52 2.57 -8.87 -11.65
C TRP A 52 3.19 -7.82 -10.70
N PRO A 53 3.60 -6.61 -11.15
CA PRO A 53 4.24 -5.65 -10.26
C PRO A 53 3.26 -5.02 -9.26
N PHE A 54 2.03 -4.72 -9.67
CA PHE A 54 1.03 -4.17 -8.75
C PHE A 54 0.63 -5.20 -7.70
N SER A 55 0.33 -6.43 -8.11
CA SER A 55 -0.03 -7.50 -7.18
C SER A 55 1.09 -7.79 -6.18
N LEU A 56 2.36 -7.75 -6.61
CA LEU A 56 3.50 -7.91 -5.71
C LEU A 56 3.56 -6.79 -4.68
N LEU A 57 3.41 -5.52 -5.08
CA LEU A 57 3.43 -4.40 -4.14
C LEU A 57 2.21 -4.42 -3.21
N PHE A 58 1.02 -4.65 -3.77
CA PHE A 58 -0.24 -4.61 -3.05
C PHE A 58 -0.33 -5.68 -1.96
N PHE A 59 0.13 -6.91 -2.23
CA PHE A 59 0.12 -8.00 -1.24
C PHE A 59 1.44 -8.12 -0.48
N GLY A 60 2.57 -7.89 -1.14
CA GLY A 60 3.90 -8.09 -0.57
C GLY A 60 4.24 -7.06 0.51
N VAL A 61 3.94 -5.79 0.29
CA VAL A 61 4.26 -4.74 1.28
C VAL A 61 3.52 -4.95 2.61
N PRO A 62 2.20 -5.22 2.65
CA PRO A 62 1.52 -5.55 3.90
C PRO A 62 2.13 -6.77 4.62
N ILE A 63 2.49 -7.82 3.87
CA ILE A 63 3.11 -9.03 4.45
C ILE A 63 4.45 -8.69 5.11
N VAL A 64 5.28 -7.88 4.44
CA VAL A 64 6.57 -7.46 5.00
C VAL A 64 6.38 -6.54 6.21
N CYS A 65 5.44 -5.60 6.17
CA CYS A 65 5.07 -4.76 7.31
C CYS A 65 4.56 -5.59 8.51
N LEU A 66 3.76 -6.63 8.27
CA LEU A 66 3.36 -7.57 9.33
C LEU A 66 4.55 -8.30 9.93
N GLY A 67 5.49 -8.76 9.10
CA GLY A 67 6.75 -9.36 9.55
C GLY A 67 7.56 -8.40 10.43
N PHE A 68 7.67 -7.13 10.04
CA PHE A 68 8.34 -6.09 10.84
C PHE A 68 7.61 -5.78 12.14
N ALA A 69 6.27 -5.72 12.15
CA ALA A 69 5.50 -5.53 13.37
C ALA A 69 5.74 -6.68 14.37
N ILE A 70 5.69 -7.94 13.90
CA ILE A 70 5.98 -9.11 14.73
C ILE A 70 7.42 -9.07 15.25
N TYR A 71 8.39 -8.79 14.38
CA TYR A 71 9.79 -8.68 14.78
C TYR A 71 10.00 -7.59 15.86
N ALA A 72 9.40 -6.42 15.66
CA ALA A 72 9.54 -5.30 16.59
C ALA A 72 8.91 -5.60 17.95
N ILE A 73 7.77 -6.30 17.99
CA ILE A 73 7.13 -6.74 19.24
C ILE A 73 8.01 -7.75 19.99
N LEU A 74 8.68 -8.65 19.28
CA LEU A 74 9.59 -9.62 19.90
C LEU A 74 10.90 -8.97 20.40
N ASN A 75 11.31 -7.83 19.83
CA ASN A 75 12.59 -7.15 20.12
C ASN A 75 12.39 -5.71 20.62
N LEU A 76 11.42 -5.50 21.52
CA LEU A 76 11.07 -4.17 22.09
C LEU A 76 12.23 -3.44 22.80
N SER A 77 13.26 -4.17 23.23
CA SER A 77 14.42 -3.60 23.93
C SER A 77 15.31 -2.75 23.02
N GLU A 78 15.19 -2.88 21.70
CA GLU A 78 16.00 -2.11 20.75
C GLU A 78 15.31 -0.79 20.36
N PRO A 79 16.04 0.35 20.33
CA PRO A 79 15.47 1.64 19.96
C PRO A 79 14.86 1.67 18.55
N GLU A 80 15.41 0.89 17.63
CA GLU A 80 14.95 0.82 16.23
C GLU A 80 13.59 0.13 16.07
N SER A 81 13.26 -0.80 16.97
CA SER A 81 12.01 -1.56 16.96
C SER A 81 10.78 -0.66 17.10
N VAL A 82 10.88 0.44 17.86
CA VAL A 82 9.76 1.39 18.01
C VAL A 82 9.42 2.05 16.68
N TYR A 83 10.43 2.48 15.91
CA TYR A 83 10.22 3.11 14.60
C TYR A 83 9.69 2.11 13.57
N LEU A 84 10.21 0.87 13.56
CA LEU A 84 9.72 -0.20 12.69
C LEU A 84 8.26 -0.56 13.00
N LEU A 85 7.90 -0.62 14.29
CA LEU A 85 6.52 -0.89 14.71
C LEU A 85 5.59 0.23 14.27
N MET A 86 5.95 1.49 14.52
CA MET A 86 5.14 2.66 14.11
C MET A 86 4.93 2.70 12.60
N GLY A 87 5.98 2.53 11.81
CA GLY A 87 5.86 2.49 10.35
C GLY A 87 4.98 1.34 9.85
N SER A 88 5.10 0.17 10.48
CA SER A 88 4.28 -1.00 10.12
C SER A 88 2.81 -0.79 10.46
N VAL A 89 2.51 -0.20 11.63
CA VAL A 89 1.13 0.11 12.04
C VAL A 89 0.51 1.15 11.13
N VAL A 90 1.24 2.22 10.78
CA VAL A 90 0.74 3.26 9.88
C VAL A 90 0.41 2.72 8.48
N TYR A 91 1.15 1.73 7.99
CA TYR A 91 0.86 1.13 6.69
C TYR A 91 -0.33 0.15 6.72
N LEU A 92 -0.53 -0.55 7.85
CA LEU A 92 -1.54 -1.61 7.98
C LEU A 92 -2.94 -1.11 8.36
N VAL A 93 -3.06 0.15 8.81
CA VAL A 93 -4.31 0.80 9.22
C VAL A 93 -4.74 1.80 8.15
#